data_AF-A0A356ANH9-F1
#
_entry.id   AF-A0A356ANH9-F1
#
_cell.length_a   1.000
_cell.length_b   1.000
_cell.length_c   1.000
_cell.angle_alpha   90.00
_cell.angle_beta   90.00
_cell.angle_gamma   90.00
#
_symmetry.space_group_name_H-M   'P 1'
#
loop_
_entity.id
_entity.type
_entity.pdbx_description
1 polymer ?
#
loop_
_entity_poly.entity_id
_entity_poly.type
_entity_poly.pdbx_seq_one_letter_code
_entity_poly.pdbx_strand_id
1 'polypeptide(L)'
;GHFYGHGKISLQLAEAALKRLRFDGVTIRTVCLLIRLHDTPMIEDEKWVRRQLGRIGEENFRTLISVHRADCLAQNPEYRDRLESYRRVGRILDKVLSEQQCFRLRDLAVNGRDLLALGFSPDKRLGETLDELLNAVIDGKCPNEKEALLRLAARKMK
;
A
#
# COMPACT_ATOMS: atom_id res chain seq x y z
N GLY A 1 26.99 4.34 -8.94
CA GLY A 1 26.34 4.94 -10.11
C GLY A 1 24.85 4.65 -10.05
N HIS A 2 23.99 5.60 -10.40
CA HIS A 2 22.55 5.37 -10.49
C HIS A 2 22.21 4.64 -11.80
N PHE A 3 21.62 3.44 -11.69
CA PHE A 3 21.18 2.66 -12.85
C PHE A 3 19.68 2.86 -13.04
N TYR A 4 19.25 3.79 -13.88
CA TYR A 4 17.81 4.04 -14.06
C TYR A 4 17.09 2.79 -14.60
N GLY A 5 15.93 2.47 -14.00
CA GLY A 5 15.11 1.31 -14.41
C GLY A 5 15.67 -0.07 -14.03
N HIS A 6 16.78 -0.13 -13.28
CA HIS A 6 17.42 -1.39 -12.89
C HIS A 6 16.51 -2.34 -12.13
N GLY A 7 15.54 -1.83 -11.38
CA GLY A 7 14.57 -2.63 -10.62
C GLY A 7 13.88 -3.70 -11.47
N LYS A 8 13.61 -3.45 -12.75
CA LYS A 8 12.98 -4.44 -13.65
C LYS A 8 13.91 -5.63 -13.96
N ILE A 9 15.18 -5.36 -14.22
CA ILE A 9 16.17 -6.41 -14.51
C ILE A 9 16.50 -7.16 -13.22
N SER A 10 16.74 -6.45 -12.12
CA SER A 10 17.00 -7.05 -10.80
C SER A 10 15.88 -7.98 -10.36
N LEU A 11 14.62 -7.61 -10.63
CA LEU A 11 13.46 -8.44 -10.37
C LEU A 11 13.52 -9.79 -11.11
N GLN A 12 13.80 -9.76 -12.41
CA GLN A 12 13.89 -10.98 -13.24
C GLN A 12 15.02 -11.90 -12.76
N LEU A 13 16.18 -11.32 -12.45
CA LEU A 13 17.34 -12.06 -11.95
C LEU A 13 17.05 -12.70 -10.59
N ALA A 14 16.46 -11.94 -9.66
CA ALA A 14 16.12 -12.43 -8.34
C ALA A 14 15.07 -13.55 -8.39
N GLU A 15 14.02 -13.39 -9.19
CA GLU A 15 12.99 -14.42 -9.34
C GLU A 15 13.58 -15.72 -9.89
N ALA A 16 14.40 -15.64 -10.94
CA ALA A 16 15.07 -16.80 -11.52
C ALA A 16 16.01 -17.49 -10.52
N ALA A 17 16.79 -16.71 -9.76
CA ALA A 17 17.70 -17.23 -8.75
C ALA A 17 16.94 -17.93 -7.60
N LEU A 18 15.90 -17.31 -7.05
CA LEU A 18 15.12 -17.89 -5.95
C LEU A 18 14.37 -19.15 -6.37
N LYS A 19 13.82 -19.19 -7.60
CA LYS A 19 13.23 -20.40 -8.18
C LYS A 19 14.26 -21.52 -8.32
N ARG A 20 15.46 -21.22 -8.82
CA ARG A 20 16.55 -22.19 -8.94
C ARG A 20 17.00 -22.74 -7.59
N LEU A 21 17.01 -21.89 -6.56
CA LEU A 21 17.33 -22.26 -5.17
C LEU A 21 16.15 -22.92 -4.41
N ARG A 22 14.99 -23.09 -5.07
CA ARG A 22 13.79 -23.76 -4.52
C ARG A 22 13.23 -23.08 -3.26
N PHE A 23 13.31 -21.75 -3.18
CA PHE A 23 12.58 -21.00 -2.15
C PHE A 23 11.07 -21.17 -2.32
N ASP A 24 10.34 -21.02 -1.21
CA ASP A 24 8.88 -21.09 -1.24
C ASP A 24 8.26 -19.89 -1.99
N GLY A 25 7.02 -20.07 -2.44
CA GLY A 25 6.32 -19.06 -3.23
C GLY A 25 6.02 -17.76 -2.48
N VAL A 26 5.87 -17.80 -1.14
CA VAL A 26 5.65 -16.58 -0.34
C VAL A 26 6.94 -15.76 -0.34
N THR A 27 8.07 -16.38 -0.02
CA THR A 27 9.38 -15.72 -0.03
C THR A 27 9.70 -15.11 -1.41
N ILE A 28 9.48 -15.86 -2.50
CA ILE A 28 9.71 -15.34 -3.86
C ILE A 28 8.87 -14.08 -4.11
N ARG A 29 7.56 -14.14 -3.82
CA ARG A 29 6.67 -12.98 -4.03
C ARG A 29 7.08 -11.78 -3.19
N THR A 30 7.44 -11.99 -1.92
CA THR A 30 7.88 -10.92 -1.01
C THR A 30 9.16 -10.27 -1.49
N VAL A 31 10.21 -11.05 -1.79
CA VAL A 31 11.49 -10.50 -2.27
C VAL A 31 11.30 -9.74 -3.59
N CYS A 32 10.55 -10.31 -4.54
CA CYS A 32 10.23 -9.67 -5.81
C CYS A 32 9.47 -8.35 -5.62
N LEU A 33 8.52 -8.30 -4.68
CA LEU A 33 7.80 -7.08 -4.34
C LEU A 33 8.74 -5.99 -3.79
N LEU A 34 9.63 -6.37 -2.87
CA LEU A 34 10.59 -5.43 -2.27
C LEU A 34 11.55 -4.88 -3.33
N ILE A 35 12.12 -5.74 -4.19
CA ILE A 35 12.99 -5.29 -5.30
C ILE A 35 12.25 -4.37 -6.26
N ARG A 36 10.98 -4.63 -6.55
CA ARG A 36 10.19 -3.75 -7.42
C ARG A 36 10.03 -2.34 -6.82
N LEU A 37 9.94 -2.25 -5.50
CA LEU A 37 9.59 -1.01 -4.80
C LEU A 37 10.79 -0.29 -4.17
N HIS A 38 11.95 -0.91 -4.07
CA HIS A 38 13.09 -0.41 -3.26
C HIS A 38 13.64 0.96 -3.69
N ASP A 39 13.42 1.39 -4.94
CA ASP A 39 13.86 2.70 -5.46
C ASP A 39 12.69 3.69 -5.56
N THR A 40 11.52 3.33 -5.04
CA THR A 40 10.35 4.23 -5.03
C THR A 40 10.51 5.26 -3.91
N PRO A 41 10.38 6.57 -4.19
CA PRO A 41 10.40 7.58 -3.13
C PRO A 41 9.32 7.33 -2.09
N MET A 42 9.69 7.43 -0.81
CA MET A 42 8.74 7.43 0.29
C MET A 42 8.29 8.84 0.60
N ILE A 43 6.98 9.02 0.84
CA ILE A 43 6.39 10.33 1.13
C ILE A 43 5.93 10.34 2.59
N GLU A 44 6.30 11.39 3.32
CA GLU A 44 5.94 11.62 4.71
C GLU A 44 4.50 12.14 4.84
N ASP A 45 3.53 11.38 4.33
CA ASP A 45 2.12 11.75 4.31
C ASP A 45 1.24 10.55 4.72
N GLU A 46 0.25 10.80 5.57
CA GLU A 46 -0.66 9.77 6.08
C GLU A 46 -1.48 9.11 4.98
N LYS A 47 -1.90 9.85 3.95
CA LYS A 47 -2.67 9.28 2.83
C LYS A 47 -1.78 8.36 2.02
N TRP A 48 -0.54 8.76 1.75
CA TRP A 48 0.43 7.92 1.06
C TRP A 48 0.73 6.63 1.85
N VAL A 49 0.93 6.73 3.17
CA VAL A 49 1.12 5.58 4.07
C VAL A 49 -0.08 4.64 4.04
N ARG A 50 -1.31 5.16 4.14
CA ARG A 50 -2.54 4.36 4.01
C ARG A 50 -2.64 3.66 2.66
N ARG A 51 -2.28 4.34 1.57
CA ARG A 51 -2.24 3.73 0.22
C ARG A 51 -1.24 2.57 0.16
N GLN A 52 -0.05 2.71 0.77
CA GLN A 52 0.91 1.60 0.82
C GLN A 52 0.39 0.44 1.67
N LEU A 53 -0.19 0.72 2.84
CA LEU A 53 -0.79 -0.29 3.72
C LEU A 53 -1.89 -1.10 3.03
N GLY A 54 -2.75 -0.45 2.25
CA GLY A 54 -3.78 -1.10 1.45
C GLY A 54 -3.21 -1.94 0.30
N ARG A 55 -2.14 -1.44 -0.35
CA ARG A 55 -1.55 -2.07 -1.55
C ARG A 55 -0.68 -3.28 -1.25
N ILE A 56 0.19 -3.19 -0.24
CA ILE A 56 1.22 -4.21 0.02
C ILE A 56 1.10 -4.89 1.39
N GLY A 57 0.24 -4.36 2.27
CA GLY A 57 0.08 -4.88 3.63
C GLY A 57 1.15 -4.36 4.59
N GLU A 58 0.91 -4.54 5.89
CA GLU A 58 1.77 -4.03 6.95
C GLU A 58 3.16 -4.69 6.94
N GLU A 59 3.21 -6.01 6.92
CA GLU A 59 4.46 -6.78 7.01
C GLU A 59 5.44 -6.41 5.88
N ASN A 60 4.95 -6.40 4.64
CA ASN A 60 5.76 -6.00 3.49
C ASN A 60 6.15 -4.52 3.56
N PHE A 61 5.27 -3.64 4.05
CA PHE A 61 5.59 -2.22 4.13
C PHE A 61 6.63 -1.92 5.21
N ARG A 62 6.56 -2.56 6.38
CA ARG A 62 7.61 -2.51 7.42
C ARG A 62 8.94 -3.03 6.90
N THR A 63 8.91 -4.12 6.13
CA THR A 63 10.11 -4.67 5.49
C THR A 63 10.67 -3.71 4.45
N LEU A 64 9.82 -3.09 3.64
CA LEU A 64 10.24 -2.09 2.66
C LEU A 64 10.90 -0.88 3.33
N ILE A 65 10.31 -0.32 4.40
CA ILE A 65 10.94 0.76 5.19
C ILE A 65 12.33 0.33 5.69
N SER A 66 12.47 -0.93 6.12
CA SER A 66 13.76 -1.47 6.57
C SER A 66 14.77 -1.57 5.43
N VAL A 67 14.36 -1.99 4.24
CA VAL A 67 15.20 -2.03 3.03
C VAL A 67 15.71 -0.63 2.67
N HIS A 68 14.84 0.38 2.63
CA HIS A 68 15.24 1.77 2.35
C HIS A 68 16.22 2.32 3.40
N ARG A 69 16.02 2.01 4.67
CA ARG A 69 16.95 2.40 5.75
C ARG A 69 18.30 1.71 5.61
N ALA A 70 18.31 0.42 5.30
CA ALA A 70 19.54 -0.35 5.12
C ALA A 70 20.34 0.16 3.91
N ASP A 71 19.67 0.43 2.79
CA ASP A 71 20.30 1.00 1.59
C ASP A 71 20.93 2.37 1.89
N CYS A 72 20.19 3.25 2.56
CA CYS A 72 20.71 4.56 2.98
C CYS A 72 21.91 4.41 3.93
N LEU A 73 21.87 3.49 4.89
CA LEU A 73 22.98 3.24 5.81
C LEU A 73 24.21 2.62 5.13
N ALA A 74 24.04 1.94 3.99
CA ALA A 74 25.16 1.39 3.22
C ALA A 74 25.91 2.48 2.42
N GLN A 75 25.33 3.66 2.27
CA GLN A 75 25.97 4.79 1.59
C GLN A 75 26.97 5.51 2.51
N ASN A 76 27.85 6.31 1.90
CA ASN A 76 28.73 7.23 2.63
C ASN A 76 27.87 8.11 3.57
N PRO A 77 28.27 8.30 4.85
CA PRO A 77 27.58 9.16 5.80
C PRO A 77 27.10 10.52 5.26
N GLU A 78 27.84 11.15 4.35
CA GLU A 78 27.48 12.44 3.73
C GLU A 78 26.19 12.39 2.88
N TYR A 79 25.79 11.21 2.41
CA TYR A 79 24.61 11.01 1.56
C TYR A 79 23.44 10.32 2.29
N ARG A 80 23.43 10.36 3.63
CA ARG A 80 22.38 9.72 4.46
C ARG A 80 21.21 10.66 4.83
N ASP A 81 21.00 11.70 4.03
CA ASP A 81 19.99 12.75 4.24
C ASP A 81 18.56 12.20 4.40
N ARG A 82 18.24 11.09 3.75
CA ARG A 82 16.89 10.48 3.79
C ARG A 82 16.62 9.58 5.00
N LEU A 83 17.62 9.24 5.81
CA LEU A 83 17.45 8.26 6.90
C LEU A 83 16.38 8.68 7.91
N GLU A 84 16.35 9.96 8.28
CA GLU A 84 15.32 10.50 9.17
C GLU A 84 13.94 10.52 8.53
N SER A 85 13.86 10.73 7.21
CA SER A 85 12.59 10.66 6.48
C SER A 85 11.97 9.26 6.56
N TYR A 86 12.77 8.22 6.33
CA TYR A 86 12.30 6.84 6.46
C TYR A 86 11.88 6.48 7.89
N ARG A 87 12.57 7.03 8.90
CA ARG A 87 12.15 6.90 10.31
C ARG A 87 10.81 7.58 10.56
N ARG A 88 10.58 8.79 10.01
CA ARG A 88 9.29 9.50 10.12
C ARG A 88 8.16 8.73 9.44
N VAL A 89 8.38 8.18 8.24
CA VAL A 89 7.39 7.29 7.59
C VAL A 89 7.04 6.09 8.47
N GLY A 90 8.02 5.49 9.14
CA GLY A 90 7.77 4.44 10.14
C GLY A 90 6.88 4.90 11.30
N ARG A 91 7.10 6.11 11.84
CA ARG A 91 6.23 6.68 12.90
C ARG A 91 4.81 6.97 12.39
N ILE A 92 4.67 7.46 11.16
CA ILE A 92 3.36 7.70 10.54
C ILE A 92 2.61 6.37 10.35
N LEU A 93 3.31 5.32 9.92
CA LEU A 93 2.76 3.97 9.84
C LEU A 93 2.23 3.49 11.19
N ASP A 94 3.01 3.63 12.26
CA ASP A 94 2.59 3.23 13.60
C ASP A 94 1.37 4.04 14.08
N LYS A 95 1.34 5.35 13.81
CA LYS A 95 0.18 6.21 14.09
C LYS A 95 -1.08 5.71 13.37
N VAL A 96 -1.02 5.52 12.05
CA VAL A 96 -2.15 5.05 11.23
C VAL A 96 -2.72 3.72 11.72
N LEU A 97 -1.85 2.79 12.13
CA LEU A 97 -2.25 1.50 12.70
C LEU A 97 -2.89 1.65 14.08
N SER A 98 -2.32 2.50 14.94
CA SER A 98 -2.84 2.73 16.30
C SER A 98 -4.21 3.42 16.31
N GLU A 99 -4.46 4.31 15.36
CA GLU A 99 -5.74 5.03 15.19
C GLU A 99 -6.77 4.21 14.42
N GLN A 100 -6.43 2.98 14.00
CA GLN A 100 -7.30 2.10 13.22
C GLN A 100 -7.90 2.80 11.99
N GLN A 101 -7.12 3.66 11.33
CA GLN A 101 -7.62 4.40 10.17
C GLN A 101 -8.01 3.42 9.04
N CYS A 102 -9.00 3.77 8.23
CA CYS A 102 -9.45 2.92 7.13
C CYS A 102 -8.46 2.92 5.96
N PHE A 103 -7.93 1.74 5.62
CA PHE A 103 -7.04 1.53 4.46
C PHE A 103 -7.25 0.20 3.72
N ARG A 104 -8.17 -0.66 4.16
CA ARG A 104 -8.64 -1.87 3.47
C ARG A 104 -10.16 -1.93 3.42
N LEU A 105 -10.69 -2.74 2.51
CA LEU A 105 -12.14 -2.91 2.34
C LEU A 105 -12.87 -3.32 3.62
N ARG A 106 -12.25 -4.16 4.44
CA ARG A 106 -12.81 -4.61 5.73
C ARG A 106 -12.92 -3.49 6.77
N ASP A 107 -12.19 -2.39 6.59
CA ASP A 107 -12.20 -1.25 7.50
C ASP A 107 -13.30 -0.25 7.11
N LEU A 108 -13.91 -0.39 5.93
CA LEU A 108 -15.03 0.45 5.51
C LEU A 108 -16.24 0.26 6.42
N ALA A 109 -16.91 1.36 6.75
CA ALA A 109 -18.17 1.35 7.50
C ALA A 109 -19.37 0.79 6.71
N VAL A 110 -19.16 0.45 5.42
CA VAL A 110 -20.11 -0.24 4.55
C VAL A 110 -19.45 -1.48 3.95
N ASN A 111 -20.27 -2.47 3.62
CA ASN A 111 -19.84 -3.66 2.92
C ASN A 111 -20.76 -3.96 1.72
N GLY A 112 -20.51 -5.06 1.02
CA GLY A 112 -21.29 -5.46 -0.14
C GLY A 112 -22.79 -5.60 0.15
N ARG A 113 -23.19 -6.05 1.35
CA ARG A 113 -24.62 -6.18 1.70
C ARG A 113 -25.30 -4.82 1.78
N ASP A 114 -24.60 -3.80 2.26
CA ASP A 114 -25.15 -2.44 2.32
C ASP A 114 -25.36 -1.87 0.90
N LEU A 115 -24.43 -2.14 -0.03
CA LEU A 115 -24.57 -1.74 -1.44
C LEU A 115 -25.69 -2.52 -2.15
N LEU A 116 -25.84 -3.82 -1.89
CA LEU A 116 -26.95 -4.62 -2.42
C LEU A 116 -28.29 -4.06 -1.92
N ALA A 117 -28.40 -3.72 -0.64
CA ALA A 117 -29.59 -3.10 -0.06
C ALA A 117 -29.89 -1.70 -0.65
N LEU A 118 -28.85 -1.00 -1.13
CA LEU A 118 -28.98 0.28 -1.85
C LEU A 118 -29.45 0.10 -3.31
N GLY A 119 -29.46 -1.14 -3.84
CA GLY A 119 -29.91 -1.47 -5.18
C GLY A 119 -28.81 -1.80 -6.18
N PHE A 120 -27.57 -2.04 -5.74
CA PHE A 120 -26.52 -2.57 -6.61
C PHE A 120 -26.81 -4.03 -6.98
N SER A 121 -26.44 -4.41 -8.20
CA SER A 121 -26.43 -5.81 -8.64
C SER A 121 -25.18 -6.54 -8.10
N PRO A 122 -25.27 -7.86 -7.83
CA PRO A 122 -24.13 -8.67 -7.41
C PRO A 122 -23.20 -8.98 -8.59
N ASP A 123 -22.60 -7.95 -9.17
CA ASP A 123 -21.68 -8.03 -10.30
C ASP A 123 -20.33 -7.34 -10.00
N LYS A 124 -19.47 -7.24 -11.02
CA LYS A 124 -18.14 -6.65 -10.89
C LYS A 124 -18.17 -5.20 -10.38
N ARG A 125 -19.22 -4.43 -10.72
CA ARG A 125 -19.36 -3.01 -10.34
C ARG A 125 -19.51 -2.85 -8.83
N LEU A 126 -20.05 -3.84 -8.12
CA LEU A 126 -20.14 -3.82 -6.66
C LEU A 126 -18.75 -3.76 -6.02
N GLY A 127 -17.84 -4.63 -6.45
CA GLY A 127 -16.45 -4.63 -5.97
C GLY A 127 -15.72 -3.34 -6.34
N GLU A 128 -15.85 -2.90 -7.59
CA GLU A 128 -15.26 -1.65 -8.07
C GLU A 128 -15.76 -0.44 -7.26
N THR A 129 -17.05 -0.41 -6.92
CA THR A 129 -17.63 0.67 -6.11
C THR A 129 -17.05 0.67 -4.68
N LEU A 130 -16.92 -0.51 -4.05
CA LEU A 130 -16.29 -0.61 -2.73
C LEU A 130 -14.83 -0.13 -2.76
N ASP A 131 -14.07 -0.48 -3.80
CA ASP A 131 -12.70 0.00 -3.99
C ASP A 131 -12.65 1.52 -4.19
N GLU A 132 -13.59 2.10 -4.93
CA GLU A 132 -13.69 3.54 -5.11
C GLU A 132 -14.06 4.27 -3.80
N LEU A 133 -14.98 3.71 -3.01
CA LEU A 133 -15.33 4.23 -1.68
C LEU A 133 -14.10 4.21 -0.77
N LEU A 134 -13.36 3.09 -0.74
CA LEU A 134 -12.12 2.99 0.02
C LEU A 134 -11.10 4.04 -0.43
N ASN A 135 -10.92 4.22 -1.74
CA ASN A 135 -10.03 5.25 -2.27
C ASN A 135 -10.47 6.67 -1.88
N ALA A 136 -11.78 6.95 -1.87
CA ALA A 136 -12.30 8.24 -1.43
C ALA A 136 -12.02 8.50 0.05
N VAL A 137 -12.11 7.48 0.91
CA VAL A 137 -11.76 7.55 2.33
C VAL A 137 -10.26 7.76 2.53
N ILE A 138 -9.43 7.02 1.79
CA ILE A 138 -7.97 7.16 1.84
C ILE A 138 -7.54 8.56 1.37
N ASP A 139 -8.20 9.11 0.35
CA ASP A 139 -7.93 10.47 -0.14
C ASP A 139 -8.45 11.58 0.77
N GLY A 140 -9.27 11.26 1.77
CA GLY A 140 -9.96 12.24 2.60
C GLY A 140 -11.08 12.99 1.86
N LYS A 141 -11.59 12.42 0.76
CA LYS A 141 -12.73 12.96 -0.01
C LYS A 141 -14.08 12.57 0.60
N CYS A 142 -14.11 11.53 1.42
CA CYS A 142 -15.30 11.06 2.13
C CYS A 142 -14.90 10.53 3.51
N PRO A 143 -15.62 10.86 4.60
CA PRO A 143 -15.38 10.22 5.89
C PRO A 143 -15.80 8.75 5.84
N ASN A 144 -15.17 7.92 6.68
CA ASN A 144 -15.55 6.50 6.82
C ASN A 144 -16.81 6.33 7.67
N GLU A 145 -17.91 6.94 7.23
CA GLU A 145 -19.19 6.92 7.92
C GLU A 145 -20.24 6.31 7.00
N LYS A 146 -21.04 5.38 7.55
CA LYS A 146 -22.00 4.59 6.77
C LYS A 146 -22.87 5.45 5.86
N GLU A 147 -23.48 6.50 6.40
CA GLU A 147 -24.36 7.37 5.60
C GLU A 147 -23.62 8.14 4.51
N ALA A 148 -22.42 8.67 4.80
CA ALA A 148 -21.63 9.41 3.84
C ALA A 148 -21.21 8.52 2.66
N LEU A 149 -20.81 7.29 2.96
CA LEU A 149 -20.42 6.29 1.97
C LEU A 149 -21.60 5.83 1.12
N LEU A 150 -22.77 5.58 1.70
CA LEU A 150 -23.98 5.21 0.94
C LEU A 150 -24.46 6.35 0.05
N ARG A 151 -24.40 7.61 0.51
CA ARG A 151 -24.69 8.79 -0.33
C ARG A 151 -23.73 8.89 -1.51
N LEU A 152 -22.44 8.63 -1.29
CA LEU A 152 -21.44 8.62 -2.37
C LEU A 152 -21.69 7.47 -3.36
N ALA A 153 -22.00 6.26 -2.86
CA ALA A 153 -22.32 5.10 -3.69
C ALA A 153 -23.57 5.34 -4.55
N ALA A 154 -24.63 5.91 -3.99
CA ALA A 154 -25.86 6.20 -4.73
C ALA A 154 -25.63 7.14 -5.93
N ARG A 155 -24.71 8.11 -5.81
CA ARG A 155 -24.34 9.00 -6.91
C ARG A 155 -23.66 8.29 -8.07
N LYS A 156 -23.07 7.11 -7.83
CA LYS A 156 -22.35 6.29 -8.81
C LYS A 156 -23.23 5.24 -9.49
N MET A 157 -24.48 5.10 -9.06
CA MET A 157 -25.46 4.22 -9.72
C MET A 157 -26.02 4.81 -11.02
N LYS A 158 -25.86 6.12 -11.22
CA LYS A 158 -26.24 6.82 -12.46
C LYS A 158 -25.17 6.62 -13.52
#